data_AF-A0A3M1G248-F1
#
_entry.id   AF-A0A3M1G248-F1
#
_cell.length_a   1.000
_cell.length_b   1.000
_cell.length_c   1.000
_cell.angle_alpha   90.00
_cell.angle_beta   90.00
_cell.angle_gamma   90.00
#
_symmetry.space_group_name_H-M   'P 1'
#
loop_
_entity.id
_entity.type
_entity.pdbx_description
1 polymer ?
#
loop_
_entity_poly.entity_id
_entity_poly.type
_entity_poly.pdbx_seq_one_letter_code
_entity_poly.pdbx_strand_id
1 'polypeptide(L)'
;MNEKKEQFIAEAEELIAEAESLLLDLTEGFDPETVNALFRALHTLKGNAGVYGFDEIHQCSHKLEELLDALRLGRIPLTGEVIDTIQSGIDLLKEGLGGGVYEKKMTELFNAIEGTIQKVQGQTREDISGLIPEEILSVLSEYEEHRLRQNIKERNFIYIKKVSSGFDEFEDALKKTIEDLKKEAEVISTLPEPGGMGSGKLTFRVVFATKKERPFFQDEELIYRPETSGLKPPETIRSRTDILRVNISKIDALVEQAEGVRVISERLSQLWERFRQEYGYKEDVFELYKLSQQLKARTSVLQESTLSLRMVPVMELFERLAQVARRYARQLNKKVSIQIEGADTEIDKTVMEDLADPMMHIVRNAVDHG
;
A
#
# COMPACT_ATOMS: atom_id res chain seq x y z
N MET A 1 -18.29 34.84 18.78
CA MET A 1 -18.87 33.63 18.13
C MET A 1 -19.02 33.81 16.62
N ASN A 2 -19.26 35.03 16.11
CA ASN A 2 -19.32 35.30 14.66
C ASN A 2 -17.97 35.23 13.94
N GLU A 3 -16.91 35.86 14.47
CA GLU A 3 -15.59 35.91 13.79
C GLU A 3 -14.99 34.53 13.51
N LYS A 4 -15.10 33.59 14.47
CA LYS A 4 -14.59 32.21 14.30
C LYS A 4 -15.37 31.41 13.25
N LYS A 5 -16.66 31.71 13.09
CA LYS A 5 -17.52 31.08 12.09
C LYS A 5 -17.22 31.65 10.70
N GLU A 6 -17.05 32.96 10.61
CA GLU A 6 -16.63 33.66 9.38
C GLU A 6 -15.23 33.19 8.92
N GLN A 7 -14.30 33.02 9.86
CA GLN A 7 -12.97 32.46 9.57
C GLN A 7 -13.06 31.03 9.02
N PHE A 8 -13.86 30.16 9.65
CA PHE A 8 -14.06 28.80 9.14
C PHE A 8 -14.67 28.81 7.74
N ILE A 9 -15.67 29.65 7.48
CA ILE A 9 -16.31 29.73 6.15
C ILE A 9 -15.28 30.14 5.10
N ALA A 10 -14.45 31.14 5.38
CA ALA A 10 -13.38 31.56 4.46
C ALA A 10 -12.36 30.43 4.19
N GLU A 11 -11.88 29.75 5.23
CA GLU A 11 -10.96 28.61 5.09
C GLU A 11 -11.60 27.43 4.32
N ALA A 12 -12.89 27.19 4.55
CA ALA A 12 -13.63 26.15 3.86
C ALA A 12 -13.85 26.48 2.38
N GLU A 13 -14.15 27.74 2.05
CA GLU A 13 -14.26 28.21 0.66
C GLU A 13 -12.93 28.05 -0.10
N GLU A 14 -11.79 28.34 0.54
CA GLU A 14 -10.46 28.13 -0.04
C GLU A 14 -10.19 26.64 -0.31
N LEU A 15 -10.45 25.76 0.68
CA LEU A 15 -10.24 24.31 0.53
C LEU A 15 -11.17 23.69 -0.52
N ILE A 16 -12.40 24.17 -0.64
CA ILE A 16 -13.36 23.72 -1.67
C ILE A 16 -12.89 24.18 -3.05
N ALA A 17 -12.43 25.42 -3.19
CA ALA A 17 -11.90 25.91 -4.46
C ALA A 17 -10.64 25.14 -4.90
N GLU A 18 -9.76 24.79 -3.95
CA GLU A 18 -8.61 23.91 -4.21
C GLU A 18 -9.08 22.53 -4.68
N ALA A 19 -10.07 21.94 -3.99
CA ALA A 19 -10.63 20.64 -4.36
C ALA A 19 -11.29 20.64 -5.76
N GLU A 20 -12.00 21.71 -6.13
CA GLU A 20 -12.57 21.90 -7.47
C GLU A 20 -11.47 21.92 -8.55
N SER A 21 -10.38 22.65 -8.30
CA SER A 21 -9.23 22.71 -9.23
C SER A 21 -8.56 21.36 -9.39
N LEU A 22 -8.29 20.65 -8.29
CA LEU A 22 -7.66 19.32 -8.32
C LEU A 22 -8.56 18.29 -8.99
N LEU A 23 -9.88 18.39 -8.83
CA LEU A 23 -10.81 17.52 -9.53
C LEU A 23 -10.79 17.76 -11.05
N LEU A 24 -10.66 19.01 -11.48
CA LEU A 24 -10.51 19.35 -12.91
C LEU A 24 -9.25 18.70 -13.49
N ASP A 25 -8.12 18.80 -12.79
CA ASP A 25 -6.86 18.14 -13.19
C ASP A 25 -7.04 16.62 -13.31
N LEU A 26 -7.79 16.02 -12.38
CA LEU A 26 -8.15 14.59 -12.41
C LEU A 26 -9.02 14.20 -13.61
N THR A 27 -9.77 15.14 -14.21
CA THR A 27 -10.55 14.87 -15.43
C THR A 27 -9.67 14.77 -16.68
N GLU A 28 -8.50 15.42 -16.68
CA GLU A 28 -7.54 15.36 -17.79
C GLU A 28 -6.69 14.08 -17.76
N GLY A 29 -6.52 13.49 -16.59
CA GLY A 29 -5.84 12.23 -16.41
C GLY A 29 -5.71 11.82 -14.95
N PHE A 30 -5.59 10.52 -14.70
CA PHE A 30 -5.31 10.05 -13.35
C PHE A 30 -3.87 10.41 -12.97
N ASP A 31 -3.72 11.20 -11.90
CA ASP A 31 -2.44 11.43 -11.24
C ASP A 31 -2.54 11.15 -9.72
N PRO A 32 -1.68 10.27 -9.16
CA PRO A 32 -1.71 9.94 -7.73
C PRO A 32 -1.43 11.13 -6.81
N GLU A 33 -0.59 12.08 -7.22
CA GLU A 33 -0.29 13.25 -6.40
C GLU A 33 -1.53 14.16 -6.30
N THR A 34 -2.24 14.35 -7.40
CA THR A 34 -3.53 15.06 -7.43
C THR A 34 -4.59 14.40 -6.55
N VAL A 35 -4.74 13.06 -6.59
CA VAL A 35 -5.67 12.34 -5.67
C VAL A 35 -5.27 12.55 -4.21
N ASN A 36 -3.99 12.49 -3.89
CA ASN A 36 -3.50 12.70 -2.52
C ASN A 36 -3.70 14.15 -2.04
N ALA A 37 -3.50 15.13 -2.91
CA ALA A 37 -3.79 16.53 -2.62
C ALA A 37 -5.28 16.73 -2.34
N LEU A 38 -6.15 16.17 -3.19
CA LEU A 38 -7.60 16.25 -3.04
C LEU A 38 -8.07 15.59 -1.73
N PHE A 39 -7.52 14.43 -1.38
CA PHE A 39 -7.78 13.77 -0.10
C PHE A 39 -7.38 14.65 1.09
N ARG A 40 -6.22 15.32 1.06
CA ARG A 40 -5.75 16.21 2.13
C ARG A 40 -6.64 17.43 2.30
N ALA A 41 -7.10 18.04 1.21
CA ALA A 41 -8.01 19.17 1.23
C ALA A 41 -9.33 18.79 1.95
N LEU A 42 -9.95 17.68 1.55
CA LEU A 42 -11.18 17.20 2.17
C LEU A 42 -10.98 16.71 3.62
N HIS A 43 -9.82 16.14 3.94
CA HIS A 43 -9.49 15.74 5.31
C HIS A 43 -9.38 16.92 6.27
N THR A 44 -8.73 17.99 5.80
CA THR A 44 -8.59 19.24 6.55
C THR A 44 -9.96 19.90 6.72
N LEU A 45 -10.78 19.93 5.67
CA LEU A 45 -12.14 20.47 5.72
C LEU A 45 -13.03 19.72 6.73
N LYS A 46 -12.99 18.38 6.74
CA LYS A 46 -13.70 17.54 7.72
C LYS A 46 -13.27 17.88 9.15
N GLY A 47 -11.96 17.94 9.40
CA GLY A 47 -11.41 18.26 10.72
C GLY A 47 -11.88 19.63 11.22
N ASN A 48 -11.81 20.64 10.36
CA ASN A 48 -12.26 21.98 10.68
C ASN A 48 -13.78 22.02 10.93
N ALA A 49 -14.59 21.38 10.07
CA ALA A 49 -16.04 21.34 10.21
C ALA A 49 -16.50 20.71 11.54
N GLY A 50 -15.83 19.63 11.98
CA GLY A 50 -16.11 18.97 13.25
C GLY A 50 -15.81 19.86 14.47
N VAL A 51 -14.75 20.66 14.41
CA VAL A 51 -14.38 21.60 15.50
C VAL A 51 -15.39 22.74 15.63
N TYR A 52 -15.93 23.23 14.50
CA TYR A 52 -16.86 24.36 14.48
C TYR A 52 -18.35 23.96 14.52
N GLY A 53 -18.65 22.66 14.57
CA GLY A 53 -20.02 22.13 14.71
C GLY A 53 -20.85 22.20 13.42
N PHE A 54 -20.20 22.14 12.25
CA PHE A 54 -20.88 22.06 10.96
C PHE A 54 -21.07 20.59 10.56
N ASP A 55 -22.06 19.94 11.16
CA ASP A 55 -22.28 18.49 11.03
C ASP A 55 -22.52 18.05 9.57
N GLU A 56 -23.25 18.83 8.78
CA GLU A 56 -23.53 18.54 7.37
C GLU A 56 -22.25 18.51 6.52
N ILE A 57 -21.37 19.50 6.70
CA ILE A 57 -20.08 19.59 6.01
C ILE A 57 -19.18 18.46 6.48
N HIS A 58 -19.12 18.20 7.80
CA HIS A 58 -18.33 17.11 8.36
C HIS A 58 -18.73 15.75 7.77
N GLN A 59 -20.04 15.43 7.72
CA GLN A 59 -20.54 14.17 7.18
C GLN A 59 -20.26 14.04 5.68
N CYS A 60 -20.50 15.10 4.90
CA CYS A 60 -20.24 15.10 3.47
C CYS A 60 -18.74 14.92 3.16
N SER A 61 -17.86 15.67 3.82
CA SER A 61 -16.40 15.51 3.67
C SER A 61 -15.93 14.12 4.07
N HIS A 62 -16.48 13.54 5.14
CA HIS A 62 -16.12 12.18 5.56
C HIS A 62 -16.49 11.12 4.52
N LYS A 63 -17.67 11.22 3.90
CA LYS A 63 -18.07 10.28 2.85
C LYS A 63 -17.26 10.43 1.57
N LEU A 64 -16.90 11.66 1.21
CA LEU A 64 -15.98 11.87 0.09
C LEU A 64 -14.57 11.33 0.37
N GLU A 65 -14.07 11.43 1.60
CA GLU A 65 -12.81 10.76 1.99
C GLU A 65 -12.88 9.25 1.81
N GLU A 66 -14.00 8.59 2.17
CA GLU A 66 -14.14 7.14 1.96
C GLU A 66 -14.03 6.76 0.47
N LEU A 67 -14.67 7.53 -0.41
CA LEU A 67 -14.57 7.35 -1.86
C LEU A 67 -13.14 7.58 -2.37
N LEU A 68 -12.51 8.68 -1.93
CA LEU A 68 -11.14 9.01 -2.31
C LEU A 68 -10.12 8.03 -1.75
N ASP A 69 -10.34 7.45 -0.57
CA ASP A 69 -9.47 6.42 0.00
C ASP A 69 -9.57 5.14 -0.83
N ALA A 70 -10.77 4.73 -1.24
CA ALA A 70 -10.95 3.62 -2.16
C ALA A 70 -10.26 3.87 -3.51
N LEU A 71 -10.33 5.10 -4.03
CA LEU A 71 -9.65 5.51 -5.26
C LEU A 71 -8.13 5.51 -5.11
N ARG A 72 -7.62 6.10 -4.01
CA ARG A 72 -6.20 6.20 -3.66
C ARG A 72 -5.55 4.84 -3.50
N LEU A 73 -6.26 3.89 -2.89
CA LEU A 73 -5.80 2.51 -2.69
C LEU A 73 -5.98 1.64 -3.96
N GLY A 74 -6.46 2.19 -5.08
CA GLY A 74 -6.70 1.42 -6.30
C GLY A 74 -7.81 0.38 -6.16
N ARG A 75 -8.68 0.50 -5.15
CA ARG A 75 -9.83 -0.39 -4.95
C ARG A 75 -10.95 -0.08 -5.92
N ILE A 76 -11.02 1.15 -6.43
CA ILE A 76 -11.93 1.56 -7.51
C ILE A 76 -11.12 2.28 -8.61
N PRO A 77 -11.43 2.05 -9.90
CA PRO A 77 -10.85 2.84 -10.98
C PRO A 77 -11.42 4.27 -10.98
N LEU A 78 -10.64 5.24 -11.47
CA LEU A 78 -11.20 6.55 -11.83
C LEU A 78 -12.04 6.39 -13.09
N THR A 79 -13.34 6.54 -12.91
CA THR A 79 -14.33 6.53 -14.00
C THR A 79 -15.06 7.87 -14.01
N GLY A 80 -15.79 8.15 -15.10
CA GLY A 80 -16.68 9.31 -15.13
C GLY A 80 -17.69 9.30 -13.97
N GLU A 81 -18.23 8.13 -13.61
CA GLU A 81 -19.14 7.98 -12.45
C GLU A 81 -18.46 8.39 -11.13
N VAL A 82 -17.19 8.05 -10.92
CA VAL A 82 -16.43 8.48 -9.74
C VAL A 82 -16.19 9.98 -9.74
N ILE A 83 -15.80 10.56 -10.89
CA ILE A 83 -15.61 12.01 -11.04
C ILE A 83 -16.91 12.77 -10.75
N ASP A 84 -18.02 12.35 -11.36
CA ASP A 84 -19.34 12.94 -11.18
C ASP A 84 -19.80 12.87 -9.71
N THR A 85 -19.48 11.76 -9.02
CA THR A 85 -19.82 11.58 -7.61
C THR A 85 -18.99 12.50 -6.72
N ILE A 86 -17.68 12.63 -6.98
CA ILE A 86 -16.82 13.57 -6.24
C ILE A 86 -17.29 15.01 -6.48
N GLN A 87 -17.59 15.38 -7.74
CA GLN A 87 -18.08 16.70 -8.10
C GLN A 87 -19.39 17.04 -7.38
N SER A 88 -20.35 16.10 -7.40
CA SER A 88 -21.63 16.26 -6.71
C SER A 88 -21.46 16.49 -5.20
N GLY A 89 -20.46 15.85 -4.59
CA GLY A 89 -20.15 16.09 -3.18
C GLY A 89 -19.48 17.43 -2.91
N ILE A 90 -18.57 17.88 -3.78
CA ILE A 90 -17.96 19.21 -3.68
C ILE A 90 -19.02 20.31 -3.82
N ASP A 91 -19.94 20.16 -4.78
CA ASP A 91 -21.08 21.07 -4.95
C ASP A 91 -21.95 21.12 -3.69
N LEU A 92 -22.18 19.97 -3.04
CA LEU A 92 -22.91 19.90 -1.77
C LEU A 92 -22.17 20.58 -0.61
N LEU A 93 -20.84 20.45 -0.53
CA LEU A 93 -20.04 21.17 0.47
C LEU A 93 -20.18 22.68 0.30
N LYS A 94 -20.16 23.16 -0.95
CA LYS A 94 -20.32 24.58 -1.30
C LYS A 94 -21.72 25.09 -0.99
N GLU A 95 -22.76 24.33 -1.31
CA GLU A 95 -24.15 24.65 -0.95
C GLU A 95 -24.33 24.66 0.57
N GLY A 96 -23.69 23.75 1.31
CA GLY A 96 -23.74 23.66 2.77
C GLY A 96 -23.16 24.89 3.49
N LEU A 97 -22.11 25.51 2.93
CA LEU A 97 -21.57 26.78 3.44
C LEU A 97 -22.58 27.93 3.33
N GLY A 98 -23.46 27.90 2.33
CA GLY A 98 -24.56 28.84 2.13
C GLY A 98 -25.74 28.67 3.10
N GLY A 99 -25.71 27.65 3.97
CA GLY A 99 -26.73 27.41 4.99
C GLY A 99 -28.03 26.79 4.48
N GLY A 100 -28.03 26.17 3.30
CA GLY A 100 -29.18 25.42 2.83
C GLY A 100 -29.26 24.02 3.45
N VAL A 101 -30.48 23.52 3.65
CA VAL A 101 -30.75 22.17 4.19
C VAL A 101 -30.90 21.19 3.03
N TYR A 102 -30.00 20.21 2.92
CA TYR A 102 -29.92 19.31 1.76
C TYR A 102 -29.86 17.82 2.11
N GLU A 103 -30.44 17.43 3.24
CA GLU A 103 -30.45 16.05 3.77
C GLU A 103 -30.82 14.98 2.71
N LYS A 104 -31.75 15.29 1.80
CA LYS A 104 -32.12 14.40 0.69
C LYS A 104 -30.98 14.22 -0.33
N LYS A 105 -30.35 15.31 -0.79
CA LYS A 105 -29.22 15.24 -1.73
C LYS A 105 -28.01 14.54 -1.10
N MET A 106 -27.78 14.77 0.20
CA MET A 106 -26.73 14.10 0.96
C MET A 106 -26.97 12.59 1.04
N THR A 107 -28.21 12.17 1.25
CA THR A 107 -28.58 10.74 1.23
C THR A 107 -28.38 10.12 -0.16
N GLU A 108 -28.74 10.84 -1.23
CA GLU A 108 -28.51 10.40 -2.62
C GLU A 108 -27.01 10.24 -2.92
N LEU A 109 -26.18 11.19 -2.49
CA LEU A 109 -24.72 11.12 -2.59
C LEU A 109 -24.16 9.91 -1.85
N PHE A 110 -24.58 9.68 -0.60
CA PHE A 110 -24.05 8.59 0.21
C PHE A 110 -24.36 7.22 -0.39
N ASN A 111 -25.58 7.05 -0.91
CA ASN A 111 -25.96 5.84 -1.64
C ASN A 111 -25.14 5.67 -2.94
N ALA A 112 -24.85 6.76 -3.66
CA ALA A 112 -24.01 6.70 -4.86
C ALA A 112 -22.56 6.28 -4.54
N ILE A 113 -21.99 6.81 -3.45
CA ILE A 113 -20.66 6.44 -2.97
C ILE A 113 -20.62 4.97 -2.57
N GLU A 114 -21.56 4.52 -1.74
CA GLU A 114 -21.64 3.11 -1.32
C GLU A 114 -21.83 2.17 -2.52
N GLY A 115 -22.71 2.52 -3.46
CA GLY A 115 -22.93 1.75 -4.68
C GLY A 115 -21.67 1.65 -5.53
N THR A 116 -20.89 2.73 -5.64
CA THR A 116 -19.63 2.75 -6.39
C THR A 116 -18.58 1.85 -5.74
N ILE A 117 -18.45 1.89 -4.41
CA ILE A 117 -17.50 1.06 -3.66
C ILE A 117 -17.90 -0.44 -3.71
N GLN A 118 -19.18 -0.75 -3.56
CA GLN A 118 -19.69 -2.14 -3.57
C GLN A 118 -19.61 -2.80 -4.95
N LYS A 119 -19.84 -2.05 -6.04
CA LYS A 119 -19.73 -2.57 -7.43
C LYS A 119 -18.36 -3.19 -7.72
N VAL A 120 -17.29 -2.70 -7.08
CA VAL A 120 -15.92 -3.16 -7.35
C VAL A 120 -15.48 -4.28 -6.41
N GLN A 121 -15.98 -4.34 -5.16
CA GLN A 121 -15.74 -5.47 -4.25
C GLN A 121 -16.33 -6.80 -4.77
N GLY A 122 -17.31 -6.75 -5.67
CA GLY A 122 -17.90 -7.92 -6.34
C GLY A 122 -17.20 -8.39 -7.61
N GLN A 123 -16.17 -7.68 -8.10
CA GLN A 123 -15.39 -8.13 -9.25
C GLN A 123 -14.23 -9.00 -8.78
N THR A 124 -14.28 -10.30 -9.09
CA THR A 124 -13.18 -11.25 -8.93
C THR A 124 -11.88 -10.60 -9.42
N ARG A 125 -10.88 -10.43 -8.53
CA ARG A 125 -9.52 -10.06 -8.91
C ARG A 125 -9.03 -11.07 -9.96
N GLU A 126 -9.07 -10.72 -11.25
CA GLU A 126 -8.53 -11.57 -12.32
C GLU A 126 -7.05 -11.75 -12.04
N ASP A 127 -6.61 -12.98 -11.77
CA ASP A 127 -5.25 -13.22 -11.35
C ASP A 127 -4.26 -12.90 -12.49
N ILE A 128 -3.46 -11.83 -12.33
CA ILE A 128 -2.37 -11.50 -13.27
C ILE A 128 -1.07 -12.23 -12.88
N SER A 129 -1.10 -13.07 -11.85
CA SER A 129 0.02 -13.93 -11.47
C SER A 129 0.36 -14.87 -12.63
N GLY A 130 1.59 -14.74 -13.14
CA GLY A 130 2.07 -15.47 -14.32
C GLY A 130 2.08 -14.67 -15.64
N LEU A 131 1.42 -13.50 -15.70
CA LEU A 131 1.50 -12.59 -16.87
C LEU A 131 2.61 -11.54 -16.74
N ILE A 132 2.95 -11.19 -15.49
CA ILE A 132 4.00 -10.23 -15.14
C ILE A 132 4.97 -10.92 -14.17
N PRO A 133 6.29 -10.68 -14.28
CA PRO A 133 7.27 -11.18 -13.30
C PRO A 133 6.86 -10.86 -11.86
N GLU A 134 6.85 -11.88 -11.00
CA GLU A 134 6.45 -11.74 -9.59
C GLU A 134 7.27 -10.66 -8.87
N GLU A 135 8.54 -10.48 -9.22
CA GLU A 135 9.44 -9.46 -8.68
C GLU A 135 8.89 -8.03 -8.82
N ILE A 136 8.12 -7.75 -9.87
CA ILE A 136 7.57 -6.42 -10.16
C ILE A 136 6.28 -6.23 -9.36
N LEU A 137 5.32 -7.15 -9.52
CA LEU A 137 4.07 -7.20 -8.73
C LEU A 137 4.34 -7.09 -7.23
N SER A 138 5.52 -7.57 -6.85
CA SER A 138 5.99 -7.60 -5.51
C SER A 138 6.20 -6.23 -4.85
N VAL A 139 6.60 -5.23 -5.64
CA VAL A 139 7.03 -3.91 -5.17
C VAL A 139 6.01 -2.83 -5.54
N LEU A 140 5.02 -3.16 -6.38
CA LEU A 140 3.93 -2.26 -6.70
C LEU A 140 3.04 -2.02 -5.47
N SER A 141 2.68 -0.77 -5.24
CA SER A 141 1.55 -0.40 -4.39
C SER A 141 0.23 -0.96 -4.95
N GLU A 142 -0.82 -1.04 -4.11
CA GLU A 142 -2.15 -1.49 -4.54
C GLU A 142 -2.67 -0.68 -5.75
N TYR A 143 -2.33 0.61 -5.81
CA TYR A 143 -2.63 1.50 -6.91
C TYR A 143 -1.88 1.14 -8.20
N GLU A 144 -0.56 0.96 -8.14
CA GLU A 144 0.26 0.63 -9.32
C GLU A 144 -0.09 -0.77 -9.86
N GLU A 145 -0.39 -1.72 -8.96
CA GLU A 145 -0.88 -3.05 -9.33
C GLU A 145 -2.22 -2.95 -10.07
N HIS A 146 -3.14 -2.11 -9.59
CA HIS A 146 -4.40 -1.87 -10.27
C HIS A 146 -4.22 -1.22 -11.65
N ARG A 147 -3.37 -0.20 -11.80
CA ARG A 147 -3.05 0.42 -13.12
C ARG A 147 -2.42 -0.57 -14.09
N LEU A 148 -1.54 -1.43 -13.60
CA LEU A 148 -0.93 -2.49 -14.41
C LEU A 148 -1.97 -3.49 -14.90
N ARG A 149 -2.88 -3.95 -14.03
CA ARG A 149 -4.01 -4.84 -14.39
C ARG A 149 -4.89 -4.23 -15.47
N GLN A 150 -5.21 -2.93 -15.33
CA GLN A 150 -6.02 -2.23 -16.32
C GLN A 150 -5.32 -2.16 -17.69
N ASN A 151 -4.02 -1.84 -17.74
CA ASN A 151 -3.26 -1.78 -18.98
C ASN A 151 -3.15 -3.16 -19.68
N ILE A 152 -3.03 -4.24 -18.91
CA ILE A 152 -3.08 -5.62 -19.41
C ILE A 152 -4.44 -5.92 -20.05
N LYS A 153 -5.54 -5.55 -19.37
CA LYS A 153 -6.91 -5.73 -19.88
C LYS A 153 -7.17 -4.95 -21.17
N GLU A 154 -6.62 -3.74 -21.25
CA GLU A 154 -6.67 -2.88 -22.44
C GLU A 154 -5.76 -3.38 -23.59
N ARG A 155 -5.04 -4.49 -23.39
CA ARG A 155 -4.11 -5.08 -24.35
C ARG A 155 -2.96 -4.14 -24.73
N ASN A 156 -2.48 -3.35 -23.77
CA ASN A 156 -1.27 -2.57 -23.92
C ASN A 156 -0.04 -3.46 -23.68
N PHE A 157 1.06 -3.15 -24.37
CA PHE A 157 2.36 -3.76 -24.11
C PHE A 157 2.94 -3.15 -22.84
N ILE A 158 3.52 -3.97 -21.96
CA ILE A 158 4.20 -3.48 -20.75
C ILE A 158 5.70 -3.68 -20.91
N TYR A 159 6.46 -2.62 -20.66
CA TYR A 159 7.91 -2.58 -20.75
C TYR A 159 8.53 -2.08 -19.44
N ILE A 160 9.81 -2.33 -19.29
CA ILE A 160 10.68 -1.76 -18.28
C ILE A 160 11.82 -1.03 -18.96
N LYS A 161 12.07 0.20 -18.57
CA LYS A 161 13.28 0.94 -18.94
C LYS A 161 14.24 1.02 -17.77
N LYS A 162 15.49 0.58 -17.95
CA LYS A 162 16.54 0.79 -16.96
C LYS A 162 17.14 2.18 -17.12
N VAL A 163 17.23 2.93 -16.02
CA VAL A 163 17.87 4.24 -15.93
C VAL A 163 19.02 4.12 -14.95
N SER A 164 20.26 4.25 -15.42
CA SER A 164 21.46 4.19 -14.59
C SER A 164 22.31 5.44 -14.78
N SER A 165 22.53 6.21 -13.71
CA SER A 165 23.31 7.45 -13.73
C SER A 165 24.09 7.66 -12.43
N GLY A 166 25.05 8.59 -12.43
CA GLY A 166 25.73 9.04 -11.22
C GLY A 166 24.78 9.84 -10.30
N PHE A 167 25.08 9.90 -9.00
CA PHE A 167 24.22 10.57 -8.00
C PHE A 167 23.83 12.00 -8.39
N ASP A 168 24.78 12.78 -8.92
CA ASP A 168 24.57 14.20 -9.23
C ASP A 168 23.67 14.43 -10.47
N GLU A 169 23.63 13.48 -11.39
CA GLU A 169 22.89 13.58 -12.66
C GLU A 169 21.65 12.67 -12.71
N PHE A 170 21.38 11.96 -11.61
CA PHE A 170 20.35 10.92 -11.57
C PHE A 170 18.94 11.49 -11.66
N GLU A 171 18.64 12.54 -10.89
CA GLU A 171 17.31 13.15 -10.86
C GLU A 171 16.92 13.72 -12.23
N ASP A 172 17.85 14.43 -12.88
CA ASP A 172 17.68 14.95 -14.24
C ASP A 172 17.50 13.83 -15.27
N ALA A 173 18.29 12.75 -15.16
CA ALA A 173 18.18 11.60 -16.05
C ALA A 173 16.83 10.87 -15.90
N LEU A 174 16.35 10.70 -14.65
CA LEU A 174 15.07 10.06 -14.36
C LEU A 174 13.92 10.94 -14.88
N LYS A 175 13.93 12.24 -14.54
CA LYS A 175 12.89 13.18 -14.95
C LYS A 175 12.77 13.27 -16.48
N LYS A 176 13.90 13.43 -17.17
CA LYS A 176 13.94 13.43 -18.64
C LYS A 176 13.38 12.13 -19.23
N THR A 177 13.74 10.99 -18.64
CA THR A 177 13.23 9.68 -19.09
C THR A 177 11.72 9.57 -18.92
N ILE A 178 11.18 10.00 -17.79
CA ILE A 178 9.73 10.00 -17.53
C ILE A 178 9.01 10.95 -18.51
N GLU A 179 9.52 12.16 -18.71
CA GLU A 179 8.94 13.14 -19.65
C GLU A 179 8.93 12.61 -21.09
N ASP A 180 10.00 11.94 -21.53
CA ASP A 180 10.08 11.34 -22.86
C ASP A 180 9.11 10.15 -23.01
N LEU A 181 8.96 9.31 -21.98
CA LEU A 181 8.01 8.21 -21.98
C LEU A 181 6.55 8.71 -22.01
N LYS A 182 6.21 9.74 -21.20
CA LYS A 182 4.86 10.30 -21.13
C LYS A 182 4.32 10.81 -22.47
N LYS A 183 5.18 11.14 -23.45
CA LYS A 183 4.75 11.57 -24.80
C LYS A 183 4.04 10.47 -25.59
N GLU A 184 4.34 9.19 -25.30
CA GLU A 184 3.92 8.07 -26.14
C GLU A 184 3.55 6.79 -25.35
N ALA A 185 3.62 6.84 -24.02
CA ALA A 185 3.37 5.74 -23.11
C ALA A 185 2.84 6.25 -21.75
N GLU A 186 2.17 5.38 -21.01
CA GLU A 186 1.80 5.63 -19.61
C GLU A 186 2.86 5.05 -18.69
N VAL A 187 3.43 5.87 -17.80
CA VAL A 187 4.35 5.39 -16.76
C VAL A 187 3.53 4.85 -15.59
N ILE A 188 3.75 3.58 -15.24
CA ILE A 188 3.00 2.88 -14.19
C ILE A 188 3.74 2.97 -12.85
N SER A 189 5.05 2.73 -12.84
CA SER A 189 5.84 2.68 -11.61
C SER A 189 7.32 2.96 -11.85
N THR A 190 8.01 3.42 -10.81
CA THR A 190 9.47 3.58 -10.79
C THR A 190 10.05 2.78 -9.63
N LEU A 191 10.68 1.65 -9.95
CA LEU A 191 11.18 0.69 -8.98
C LEU A 191 12.70 0.83 -8.84
N PRO A 192 13.27 0.93 -7.62
CA PRO A 192 14.71 0.88 -7.44
C PRO A 192 15.27 -0.53 -7.73
N GLU A 193 16.45 -0.63 -8.34
CA GLU A 193 17.12 -1.93 -8.57
C GLU A 193 18.09 -2.24 -7.40
N PRO A 194 17.86 -3.33 -6.63
CA PRO A 194 18.72 -3.67 -5.50
C PRO A 194 20.14 -4.03 -5.99
N GLY A 195 21.16 -3.33 -5.49
CA GLY A 195 22.57 -3.60 -5.77
C GLY A 195 23.37 -2.48 -6.48
N GLY A 196 22.74 -1.38 -6.91
CA GLY A 196 23.43 -0.27 -7.59
C GLY A 196 24.30 0.63 -6.70
N MET A 197 23.95 0.75 -5.41
CA MET A 197 24.51 1.75 -4.48
C MET A 197 26.02 1.61 -4.20
N GLY A 198 26.63 0.45 -4.47
CA GLY A 198 28.05 0.22 -4.24
C GLY A 198 29.00 0.83 -5.28
N SER A 199 28.49 1.34 -6.40
CA SER A 199 29.29 1.72 -7.58
C SER A 199 29.38 3.23 -7.87
N GLY A 200 28.79 4.08 -7.02
CA GLY A 200 28.68 5.51 -7.30
C GLY A 200 27.54 5.87 -8.28
N LYS A 201 26.72 4.89 -8.65
CA LYS A 201 25.59 5.04 -9.58
C LYS A 201 24.28 4.57 -8.95
N LEU A 202 23.19 5.26 -9.28
CA LEU A 202 21.83 4.86 -8.96
C LEU A 202 21.21 4.21 -10.19
N THR A 203 20.50 3.10 -9.99
CA THR A 203 19.76 2.41 -11.06
C THR A 203 18.31 2.21 -10.67
N PHE A 204 17.40 2.64 -11.55
CA PHE A 204 15.96 2.49 -11.41
C PHE A 204 15.36 1.82 -12.64
N ARG A 205 14.27 1.09 -12.44
CA ARG A 205 13.45 0.42 -13.44
C ARG A 205 12.13 1.20 -13.56
N VAL A 206 11.91 1.85 -14.68
CA VAL A 206 10.65 2.53 -15.00
C VAL A 206 9.73 1.55 -15.72
N VAL A 207 8.64 1.15 -15.09
CA VAL A 207 7.60 0.30 -15.68
C VAL A 207 6.62 1.19 -16.43
N PHE A 208 6.38 0.92 -17.70
CA PHE A 208 5.46 1.71 -18.53
C PHE A 208 4.65 0.85 -19.49
N ALA A 209 3.48 1.34 -19.88
CA ALA A 209 2.57 0.71 -20.82
C ALA A 209 2.40 1.52 -22.09
N THR A 210 2.31 0.85 -23.25
CA THR A 210 2.09 1.53 -24.54
C THR A 210 1.26 0.68 -25.49
N LYS A 211 0.53 1.34 -26.38
CA LYS A 211 -0.33 0.68 -27.40
C LYS A 211 0.45 0.10 -28.58
N LYS A 212 1.70 0.55 -28.78
CA LYS A 212 2.53 0.15 -29.92
C LYS A 212 3.64 -0.80 -29.48
N GLU A 213 3.85 -1.84 -30.26
CA GLU A 213 5.08 -2.63 -30.14
C GLU A 213 6.28 -1.75 -30.52
N ARG A 214 7.27 -1.67 -29.64
CA ARG A 214 8.49 -0.88 -29.84
C ARG A 214 9.65 -1.81 -30.19
N PRO A 215 10.56 -1.42 -31.09
CA PRO A 215 11.79 -2.17 -31.29
C PRO A 215 12.62 -2.16 -29.99
N PHE A 216 13.32 -3.26 -29.70
CA PHE A 216 14.21 -3.39 -28.56
C PHE A 216 15.24 -2.24 -28.53
N PHE A 217 15.07 -1.28 -27.63
CA PHE A 217 16.15 -0.36 -27.24
C PHE A 217 17.06 -1.08 -26.24
N GLN A 218 18.36 -0.77 -26.23
CA GLN A 218 19.37 -1.48 -25.41
C GLN A 218 19.04 -1.53 -23.91
N ASP A 219 18.18 -0.64 -23.42
CA ASP A 219 17.82 -0.52 -22.00
C ASP A 219 16.32 -0.77 -21.71
N GLU A 220 15.56 -1.27 -22.70
CA GLU A 220 14.12 -1.57 -22.58
C GLU A 220 13.83 -3.07 -22.66
N GLU A 221 13.13 -3.60 -21.66
CA GLU A 221 12.74 -5.00 -21.52
C GLU A 221 11.22 -5.15 -21.65
N LEU A 222 10.73 -5.94 -22.60
CA LEU A 222 9.31 -6.26 -22.75
C LEU A 222 8.91 -7.32 -21.72
N ILE A 223 7.98 -6.99 -20.81
CA ILE A 223 7.54 -7.91 -19.75
C ILE A 223 6.13 -8.47 -19.97
N TYR A 224 5.32 -7.82 -20.81
CA TYR A 224 4.02 -8.35 -21.22
C TYR A 224 3.72 -8.00 -22.67
N ARG A 225 3.42 -9.03 -23.47
CA ARG A 225 2.92 -8.92 -24.84
C ARG A 225 1.46 -9.35 -24.86
N PRO A 226 0.53 -8.53 -25.38
CA PRO A 226 -0.84 -8.96 -25.62
C PRO A 226 -0.85 -10.07 -26.68
N GLU A 227 -1.40 -11.24 -26.37
CA GLU A 227 -1.47 -12.35 -27.33
C GLU A 227 -2.32 -11.98 -28.55
N THR A 228 -1.74 -12.10 -29.75
CA THR A 228 -2.49 -12.17 -31.00
C THR A 228 -2.95 -13.61 -31.23
N SER A 229 -4.16 -13.95 -30.80
CA SER A 229 -4.93 -15.12 -31.27
C SER A 229 -4.19 -16.48 -31.28
N GLY A 230 -4.36 -17.23 -30.19
CA GLY A 230 -4.64 -18.67 -30.26
C GLY A 230 -3.46 -19.62 -30.09
N LEU A 231 -3.30 -20.17 -28.89
CA LEU A 231 -2.94 -21.57 -28.61
C LEU A 231 -3.39 -21.89 -27.17
N LYS A 232 -4.02 -23.06 -26.98
CA LYS A 232 -4.73 -23.48 -25.75
C LYS A 232 -3.83 -23.44 -24.50
N PRO A 233 -4.39 -23.11 -23.31
CA PRO A 233 -3.67 -23.28 -22.06
C PRO A 233 -3.40 -24.78 -21.82
N PRO A 234 -2.24 -25.16 -21.25
CA PRO A 234 -2.05 -26.52 -20.78
C PRO A 234 -3.04 -26.79 -19.64
N GLU A 235 -3.85 -27.83 -19.80
CA GLU A 235 -4.71 -28.37 -18.76
C GLU A 235 -3.88 -28.88 -17.57
N THR A 236 -4.16 -28.34 -16.39
CA THR A 236 -4.33 -28.97 -15.05
C THR A 236 -3.20 -29.90 -14.53
N ILE A 237 -2.78 -29.93 -13.26
CA ILE A 237 -3.50 -30.03 -11.98
C ILE A 237 -2.44 -29.76 -10.88
N ARG A 238 -2.77 -28.97 -9.83
CA ARG A 238 -2.67 -29.40 -8.40
C ARG A 238 -3.03 -28.27 -7.41
N SER A 239 -4.12 -28.55 -6.70
CA SER A 239 -4.48 -28.13 -5.34
C SER A 239 -4.25 -26.67 -4.93
N ARG A 240 -5.34 -25.90 -5.04
CA ARG A 240 -5.75 -24.86 -4.09
C ARG A 240 -5.37 -25.23 -2.65
N THR A 241 -4.54 -24.38 -2.05
CA THR A 241 -4.62 -24.04 -0.63
C THR A 241 -4.32 -22.55 -0.57
N ASP A 242 -5.29 -21.74 -0.15
CA ASP A 242 -5.12 -20.32 0.10
C ASP A 242 -4.19 -20.15 1.30
N ILE A 243 -2.88 -20.18 1.04
CA ILE A 243 -1.87 -19.65 1.95
C ILE A 243 -1.42 -18.36 1.27
N LEU A 244 -1.82 -17.21 1.81
CA LEU A 244 -1.18 -15.93 1.52
C LEU A 244 0.31 -16.08 1.79
N ARG A 245 1.08 -16.49 0.77
CA ARG A 245 2.54 -16.51 0.82
C ARG A 245 3.00 -15.07 0.71
N VAL A 246 2.91 -14.34 1.82
CA VAL A 246 3.66 -13.10 1.99
C VAL A 246 5.13 -13.47 1.81
N ASN A 247 5.75 -12.92 0.78
CA ASN A 247 7.12 -13.25 0.38
C ASN A 247 8.05 -12.88 1.54
N ILE A 248 8.66 -13.89 2.18
CA ILE A 248 9.45 -13.75 3.42
C ILE A 248 10.54 -12.68 3.22
N SER A 249 11.13 -12.64 2.02
CA SER A 249 12.16 -11.68 1.62
C SER A 249 11.72 -10.21 1.65
N LYS A 250 10.43 -9.92 1.41
CA LYS A 250 9.90 -8.54 1.52
C LYS A 250 9.70 -8.11 2.95
N ILE A 251 9.24 -9.04 3.80
CA ILE A 251 9.11 -8.80 5.23
C ILE A 251 10.51 -8.56 5.80
N ASP A 252 11.50 -9.34 5.37
CA ASP A 252 12.89 -9.17 5.79
C ASP A 252 13.43 -7.79 5.41
N ALA A 253 13.16 -7.33 4.19
CA ALA A 253 13.54 -5.99 3.75
C ALA A 253 12.83 -4.89 4.56
N LEU A 254 11.53 -5.05 4.87
CA LEU A 254 10.80 -4.09 5.71
C LEU A 254 11.32 -4.07 7.15
N VAL A 255 11.68 -5.24 7.71
CA VAL A 255 12.32 -5.34 9.03
C VAL A 255 13.67 -4.64 9.01
N GLU A 256 14.49 -4.88 7.99
CA GLU A 256 15.80 -4.22 7.83
C GLU A 256 15.67 -2.69 7.72
N GLN A 257 14.69 -2.20 6.94
CA GLN A 257 14.40 -0.77 6.81
C GLN A 257 13.90 -0.18 8.14
N ALA A 258 12.96 -0.84 8.82
CA ALA A 258 12.45 -0.41 10.11
C ALA A 258 13.57 -0.35 11.17
N GLU A 259 14.50 -1.31 11.13
CA GLU A 259 15.66 -1.36 12.01
C GLU A 259 16.68 -0.27 11.69
N GLY A 260 16.89 0.03 10.41
CA GLY A 260 17.68 1.18 9.94
C GLY A 260 17.13 2.52 10.44
N VAL A 261 15.82 2.75 10.30
CA VAL A 261 15.16 3.97 10.81
C VAL A 261 15.29 4.06 12.33
N ARG A 262 15.18 2.94 13.06
CA ARG A 262 15.35 2.89 14.52
C ARG A 262 16.75 3.33 14.94
N VAL A 263 17.79 2.86 14.25
CA VAL A 263 19.18 3.26 14.51
C VAL A 263 19.37 4.77 14.31
N ILE A 264 18.74 5.34 13.27
CA ILE A 264 18.78 6.78 13.01
C ILE A 264 18.05 7.55 14.12
N SER A 265 16.85 7.12 14.53
CA SER A 265 16.10 7.72 15.64
C SER A 265 16.88 7.67 16.97
N GLU A 266 17.61 6.60 17.22
CA GLU A 266 18.45 6.45 18.42
C GLU A 266 19.68 7.37 18.35
N ARG A 267 20.34 7.49 17.20
CA ARG A 267 21.42 8.48 17.00
C ARG A 267 20.93 9.91 17.18
N LEU A 268 19.71 10.23 16.71
CA LEU A 268 19.10 11.54 16.91
C LEU A 268 18.85 11.82 18.40
N SER A 269 18.40 10.81 19.14
CA SER A 269 18.22 10.89 20.60
C SER A 269 19.56 11.15 21.31
N GLN A 270 20.63 10.48 20.90
CA GLN A 270 21.98 10.69 21.43
C GLN A 270 22.58 12.05 21.04
N LEU A 271 22.26 12.55 19.85
CA LEU A 271 22.67 13.88 19.41
C LEU A 271 21.96 14.96 20.25
N TRP A 272 20.66 14.82 20.46
CA TRP A 272 19.91 15.73 21.33
C TRP A 272 20.47 15.77 22.76
N GLU A 273 20.79 14.63 23.38
CA GLU A 273 21.31 14.62 24.76
C GLU A 273 22.65 15.38 24.87
N ARG A 274 23.48 15.35 23.82
CA ARG A 274 24.68 16.18 23.72
C ARG A 274 24.36 17.67 23.57
N PHE A 275 23.42 18.01 22.67
CA PHE A 275 22.96 19.40 22.51
C PHE A 275 22.34 19.96 23.80
N ARG A 276 21.60 19.14 24.55
CA ARG A 276 21.05 19.49 25.87
C ARG A 276 22.15 19.80 26.88
N GLN A 277 23.22 19.01 26.91
CA GLN A 277 24.36 19.24 27.80
C GLN A 277 25.15 20.52 27.45
N GLU A 278 25.27 20.83 26.16
CA GLU A 278 26.06 21.99 25.69
C GLU A 278 25.27 23.31 25.69
N TYR A 279 23.99 23.29 25.33
CA TYR A 279 23.17 24.49 25.12
C TYR A 279 22.03 24.69 26.13
N GLY A 280 21.76 23.71 27.01
CA GLY A 280 20.72 23.78 28.04
C GLY A 280 19.28 23.68 27.51
N TYR A 281 18.30 24.12 28.30
CA TYR A 281 16.87 24.07 27.96
C TYR A 281 16.41 25.29 27.17
N LYS A 282 17.00 25.51 26.00
CA LYS A 282 16.48 26.50 25.05
C LYS A 282 15.25 25.96 24.32
N GLU A 283 14.40 26.85 23.84
CA GLU A 283 13.13 26.52 23.18
C GLU A 283 13.32 25.57 21.99
N ASP A 284 14.26 25.87 21.08
CA ASP A 284 14.59 24.99 19.94
C ASP A 284 15.13 23.61 20.36
N VAL A 285 15.88 23.55 21.47
CA VAL A 285 16.43 22.28 22.01
C VAL A 285 15.31 21.43 22.62
N PHE A 286 14.32 22.08 23.21
CA PHE A 286 13.13 21.42 23.74
C PHE A 286 12.18 20.94 22.63
N GLU A 287 12.03 21.71 21.55
CA GLU A 287 11.29 21.26 20.36
C GLU A 287 11.98 20.06 19.68
N LEU A 288 13.30 20.12 19.51
CA LEU A 288 14.07 19.00 18.96
C LEU A 288 13.94 17.74 19.82
N TYR A 289 13.94 17.88 21.15
CA TYR A 289 13.66 16.78 22.07
C TYR A 289 12.30 16.15 21.79
N LYS A 290 11.24 16.98 21.73
CA LYS A 290 9.86 16.52 21.54
C LYS A 290 9.71 15.78 20.21
N LEU A 291 10.29 16.31 19.13
CA LEU A 291 10.31 15.67 17.80
C LEU A 291 11.07 14.34 17.83
N SER A 292 12.21 14.27 18.52
CA SER A 292 12.98 13.03 18.64
C SER A 292 12.21 11.93 19.40
N GLN A 293 11.49 12.28 20.47
CA GLN A 293 10.66 11.34 21.22
C GLN A 293 9.45 10.86 20.41
N GLN A 294 8.81 11.76 19.66
CA GLN A 294 7.72 11.40 18.75
C GLN A 294 8.20 10.46 17.64
N LEU A 295 9.37 10.73 17.06
CA LEU A 295 9.97 9.86 16.06
C LEU A 295 10.27 8.47 16.66
N LYS A 296 10.88 8.41 17.85
CA LYS A 296 11.17 7.15 18.55
C LYS A 296 9.92 6.31 18.81
N ALA A 297 8.83 6.95 19.27
CA ALA A 297 7.56 6.27 19.49
C ALA A 297 6.96 5.74 18.18
N ARG A 298 6.93 6.55 17.11
CA ARG A 298 6.40 6.15 15.80
C ARG A 298 7.21 5.03 15.15
N THR A 299 8.53 5.07 15.23
CA THR A 299 9.40 4.01 14.70
C THR A 299 9.21 2.70 15.45
N SER A 300 8.95 2.74 16.77
CA SER A 300 8.69 1.54 17.57
C SER A 300 7.38 0.85 17.15
N VAL A 301 6.31 1.63 16.95
CA VAL A 301 5.01 1.11 16.46
C VAL A 301 5.15 0.54 15.04
N LEU A 302 5.93 1.20 14.18
CA LEU A 302 6.21 0.71 12.83
C LEU A 302 6.97 -0.63 12.85
N GLN A 303 7.94 -0.79 13.76
CA GLN A 303 8.67 -2.04 13.93
C GLN A 303 7.73 -3.18 14.37
N GLU A 304 6.87 -2.92 15.36
CA GLU A 304 5.89 -3.90 15.86
C GLU A 304 4.89 -4.31 14.77
N SER A 305 4.37 -3.34 14.02
CA SER A 305 3.49 -3.58 12.87
C SER A 305 4.19 -4.40 11.79
N THR A 306 5.49 -4.18 11.58
CA THR A 306 6.28 -4.93 10.60
C THR A 306 6.49 -6.38 11.06
N LEU A 307 6.74 -6.60 12.35
CA LEU A 307 6.84 -7.94 12.92
C LEU A 307 5.51 -8.71 12.83
N SER A 308 4.37 -8.03 13.00
CA SER A 308 3.06 -8.69 12.84
C SER A 308 2.81 -9.22 11.43
N LEU A 309 3.44 -8.63 10.39
CA LEU A 309 3.31 -9.13 9.02
C LEU A 309 4.02 -10.48 8.80
N ARG A 310 4.96 -10.86 9.67
CA ARG A 310 5.68 -12.14 9.64
C ARG A 310 4.96 -13.27 10.37
N MET A 311 3.85 -12.96 11.03
CA MET A 311 3.13 -13.94 11.83
C MET A 311 2.47 -14.98 10.92
N VAL A 312 2.60 -16.25 11.29
CA VAL A 312 1.99 -17.39 10.61
C VAL A 312 1.23 -18.24 11.62
N PRO A 313 0.06 -18.78 11.25
CA PRO A 313 -0.71 -19.63 12.14
C PRO A 313 0.06 -20.90 12.49
N VAL A 314 0.07 -21.27 13.76
CA VAL A 314 0.78 -22.46 14.27
C VAL A 314 0.13 -23.77 13.80
N MET A 315 -1.11 -23.71 13.29
CA MET A 315 -1.86 -24.84 12.72
C MET A 315 -1.01 -25.72 11.79
N GLU A 316 -0.27 -25.12 10.85
CA GLU A 316 0.52 -25.88 9.88
C GLU A 316 1.59 -26.76 10.54
N LEU A 317 2.25 -26.22 11.58
CA LEU A 317 3.23 -26.98 12.36
C LEU A 317 2.56 -28.11 13.14
N PHE A 318 1.44 -27.84 13.80
CA PHE A 318 0.71 -28.85 14.58
C PHE A 318 0.14 -29.98 13.72
N GLU A 319 -0.38 -29.69 12.53
CA GLU A 319 -0.81 -30.71 11.58
C GLU A 319 0.36 -31.60 11.14
N ARG A 320 1.52 -30.99 10.85
CA ARG A 320 2.75 -31.73 10.50
C ARG A 320 3.21 -32.63 11.63
N LEU A 321 3.23 -32.13 12.87
CA LEU A 321 3.57 -32.92 14.07
C LEU A 321 2.59 -34.07 14.29
N ALA A 322 1.29 -33.84 14.17
CA ALA A 322 0.26 -34.87 14.29
C ALA A 322 0.41 -35.96 13.22
N GLN A 323 0.81 -35.58 12.00
CA GLN A 323 1.08 -36.53 10.92
C GLN A 323 2.32 -37.38 11.19
N VAL A 324 3.36 -36.80 11.77
CA VAL A 324 4.58 -37.53 12.19
C VAL A 324 4.25 -38.50 13.33
N ALA A 325 3.53 -38.04 14.36
CA ALA A 325 3.09 -38.87 15.48
C ALA A 325 2.30 -40.10 15.02
N ARG A 326 1.29 -39.91 14.14
CA ARG A 326 0.48 -41.03 13.61
C ARG A 326 1.30 -42.03 12.80
N ARG A 327 2.27 -41.55 12.01
CA ARG A 327 3.16 -42.43 11.24
C ARG A 327 4.05 -43.28 12.15
N TYR A 328 4.67 -42.67 13.16
CA TYR A 328 5.50 -43.36 14.14
C TYR A 328 4.70 -44.35 14.99
N ALA A 329 3.52 -43.95 15.47
CA ALA A 329 2.64 -44.82 16.24
C ALA A 329 2.25 -46.09 15.47
N ARG A 330 1.98 -45.97 14.16
CA ARG A 330 1.71 -47.14 13.29
C ARG A 330 2.92 -48.05 13.15
N GLN A 331 4.13 -47.51 13.01
CA GLN A 331 5.36 -48.32 12.93
C GLN A 331 5.61 -49.11 14.21
N LEU A 332 5.31 -48.52 15.37
CA LEU A 332 5.48 -49.14 16.68
C LEU A 332 4.24 -49.93 17.15
N ASN A 333 3.19 -49.97 16.32
CA ASN A 333 1.92 -50.60 16.61
C ASN A 333 1.25 -50.12 17.92
N LYS A 334 1.46 -48.85 18.28
CA LYS A 334 0.87 -48.19 19.46
C LYS A 334 -0.40 -47.41 19.07
N LYS A 335 -1.36 -47.34 19.98
CA LYS A 335 -2.54 -46.48 19.85
C LYS A 335 -2.25 -45.14 20.50
N VAL A 336 -2.27 -44.06 19.72
CA VAL A 336 -2.03 -42.69 20.20
C VAL A 336 -3.27 -41.84 19.91
N SER A 337 -3.73 -41.10 20.92
CA SER A 337 -4.76 -40.07 20.79
C SER A 337 -4.09 -38.71 20.64
N ILE A 338 -4.50 -37.91 19.66
CA ILE A 338 -3.92 -36.59 19.39
C ILE A 338 -5.03 -35.56 19.58
N GLN A 339 -4.76 -34.57 20.43
CA GLN A 339 -5.59 -33.39 20.62
C GLN A 339 -4.73 -32.16 20.34
N ILE A 340 -5.29 -31.20 19.62
CA ILE A 340 -4.63 -29.95 19.26
C ILE A 340 -5.51 -28.82 19.79
N GLU A 341 -4.93 -27.91 20.57
CA GLU A 341 -5.59 -26.73 21.12
C GLU A 341 -4.76 -25.48 20.77
N GLY A 342 -5.43 -24.34 20.50
CA GLY A 342 -4.77 -23.06 20.20
C GLY A 342 -4.08 -22.98 18.84
N ALA A 343 -4.54 -23.75 17.86
CA ALA A 343 -3.92 -23.83 16.53
C ALA A 343 -4.07 -22.56 15.67
N ASP A 344 -5.00 -21.68 16.06
CA ASP A 344 -5.23 -20.34 15.53
C ASP A 344 -4.22 -19.29 16.06
N THR A 345 -3.39 -19.65 17.04
CA THR A 345 -2.34 -18.76 17.53
C THR A 345 -1.34 -18.47 16.41
N GLU A 346 -1.02 -17.19 16.22
CA GLU A 346 -0.03 -16.76 15.24
C GLU A 346 1.34 -16.57 15.91
N ILE A 347 2.41 -17.00 15.23
CA ILE A 347 3.79 -16.87 15.71
C ILE A 347 4.71 -16.41 14.58
N ASP A 348 5.82 -15.77 14.92
CA ASP A 348 6.86 -15.41 13.96
C ASP A 348 7.32 -16.65 13.17
N LYS A 349 7.37 -16.53 11.84
CA LYS A 349 7.73 -17.64 10.96
C LYS A 349 9.13 -18.21 11.23
N THR A 350 10.12 -17.38 11.52
CA THR A 350 11.48 -17.83 11.83
C THR A 350 11.49 -18.62 13.12
N VAL A 351 10.76 -18.14 14.14
CA VAL A 351 10.57 -18.88 15.39
C VAL A 351 9.84 -20.20 15.15
N MET A 352 8.84 -20.23 14.26
CA MET A 352 8.13 -21.45 13.88
C MET A 352 9.04 -22.48 13.22
N GLU A 353 9.88 -22.05 12.29
CA GLU A 353 10.87 -22.89 11.61
C GLU A 353 11.92 -23.43 12.58
N ASP A 354 12.44 -22.60 13.48
CA ASP A 354 13.40 -22.99 14.52
C ASP A 354 12.81 -23.99 15.53
N LEU A 355 11.52 -23.86 15.85
CA LEU A 355 10.82 -24.77 16.77
C LEU A 355 10.41 -26.10 16.12
N ALA A 356 10.36 -26.18 14.79
CA ALA A 356 9.80 -27.34 14.11
C ALA A 356 10.55 -28.65 14.40
N ASP A 357 11.88 -28.62 14.32
CA ASP A 357 12.73 -29.80 14.54
C ASP A 357 12.76 -30.24 16.01
N PRO A 358 12.99 -29.35 17.00
CA PRO A 358 12.87 -29.68 18.42
C PRO A 358 11.50 -30.29 18.78
N MET A 359 10.42 -29.75 18.22
CA MET A 359 9.08 -30.25 18.47
C MET A 359 8.85 -31.63 17.85
N MET A 360 9.35 -31.87 16.64
CA MET A 360 9.32 -33.21 16.04
C MET A 360 10.06 -34.24 16.88
N HIS A 361 11.19 -33.86 17.48
CA HIS A 361 11.96 -34.72 18.38
C HIS A 361 11.17 -35.07 19.65
N ILE A 362 10.54 -34.07 20.27
CA ILE A 362 9.72 -34.28 21.49
C ILE A 362 8.54 -35.21 21.20
N VAL A 363 7.83 -34.98 20.10
CA VAL A 363 6.69 -35.82 19.69
C VAL A 363 7.14 -37.27 19.43
N ARG A 364 8.29 -37.46 18.77
CA ARG A 364 8.85 -38.81 18.54
C ARG A 364 9.18 -39.49 19.86
N ASN A 365 9.89 -38.81 20.77
CA ASN A 365 10.25 -39.36 22.08
C ASN A 365 9.01 -39.73 22.91
N ALA A 366 7.96 -38.91 22.84
CA ALA A 366 6.70 -39.18 23.52
C ALA A 366 6.00 -40.44 22.98
N VAL A 367 6.03 -40.67 21.66
CA VAL A 367 5.46 -41.88 21.04
C VAL A 367 6.34 -43.11 21.30
N ASP A 368 7.66 -42.96 21.29
CA ASP A 368 8.62 -44.05 21.49
C ASP A 368 8.59 -44.56 22.95
N HIS A 369 8.62 -43.65 23.92
CA HIS A 369 8.77 -43.97 25.34
C HIS A 369 7.48 -43.91 26.17
N GLY A 370 6.42 -43.29 25.63
CA GLY A 370 5.09 -43.19 26.26
C GLY A 370 4.19 -44.38 26.06
#